data_AF-A0A0B0HBH0-F1
#
_entry.id   AF-A0A0B0HBH0-F1
#
_cell.length_a   1.000
_cell.length_b   1.000
_cell.length_c   1.000
_cell.angle_alpha   90.00
_cell.angle_beta   90.00
_cell.angle_gamma   90.00
#
_symmetry.space_group_name_H-M   'P 1'
#
loop_
_entity.id
_entity.type
_entity.pdbx_description
1 polymer ?
#
loop_
_entity_poly.entity_id
_entity_poly.type
_entity_poly.pdbx_seq_one_letter_code
_entity_poly.pdbx_strand_id
1 'polypeptide(L)' 'MHRAGTVATVIGILLIAIGLVAGFTLLLLDQDDEAITLLSIIPVGFVLTLGGLTATQLSRPDN' A
#
# COMPACT_ATOMS: atom_id res chain seq x y z
N MET A 1 -3.88 -14.45 13.44
CA MET A 1 -3.03 -13.66 12.50
C MET A 1 -3.76 -13.27 11.23
N HIS A 2 -4.77 -14.03 10.80
CA HIS A 2 -5.56 -13.76 9.60
C HIS A 2 -6.09 -12.31 9.52
N ARG A 3 -6.83 -11.85 10.54
CA ARG A 3 -7.43 -10.50 10.55
C ARG A 3 -6.39 -9.37 10.44
N ALA A 4 -5.28 -9.48 11.17
CA ALA A 4 -4.21 -8.48 11.12
C ALA A 4 -3.55 -8.45 9.73
N GLY A 5 -3.31 -9.63 9.13
CA GLY A 5 -2.84 -9.76 7.75
C GLY A 5 -3.79 -9.11 6.75
N THR A 6 -5.09 -9.37 6.87
CA THR A 6 -6.12 -8.78 6.01
C THR A 6 -6.14 -7.24 6.10
N VAL A 7 -6.09 -6.69 7.32
CA VAL A 7 -6.06 -5.23 7.51
C VAL A 7 -4.79 -4.63 6.92
N ALA A 8 -3.62 -5.25 7.14
CA ALA A 8 -2.36 -4.79 6.56
C ALA A 8 -2.40 -4.80 5.02
N THR A 9 -2.98 -5.86 4.42
CA THR A 9 -3.17 -5.94 2.97
C THR A 9 -4.05 -4.80 2.45
N VAL A 10 -5.19 -4.54 3.09
CA VAL A 10 -6.11 -3.48 2.66
C VAL A 10 -5.45 -2.10 2.79
N ILE A 11 -4.79 -1.83 3.91
CA ILE A 11 -4.05 -0.56 4.10
C ILE A 11 -2.97 -0.41 3.03
N GLY A 12 -2.19 -1.45 2.76
CA GLY A 12 -1.15 -1.42 1.74
C GLY A 12 -1.70 -1.09 0.35
N ILE A 13 -2.81 -1.71 -0.04
CA ILE A 13 -3.49 -1.43 -1.32
C ILE A 13 -3.96 0.02 -1.39
N LEU A 14 -4.55 0.55 -0.32
CA LEU A 14 -5.02 1.94 -0.28
C LEU A 14 -3.85 2.92 -0.41
N LEU A 15 -2.72 2.66 0.26
CA LEU A 15 -1.52 3.50 0.14
C LEU A 15 -0.97 3.51 -1.29
N ILE A 16 -0.90 2.34 -1.94
CA ILE A 16 -0.50 2.25 -3.35
C ILE A 16 -1.47 3.04 -4.23
N ALA A 17 -2.77 2.84 -4.07
CA ALA A 17 -3.79 3.52 -4.88
C ALA A 17 -3.70 5.05 -4.72
N ILE A 18 -3.57 5.55 -3.49
CA ILE A 18 -3.42 6.99 -3.21
C ILE A 18 -2.11 7.51 -3.80
N GLY A 19 -0.99 6.82 -3.59
CA GLY A 19 0.31 7.22 -4.12
C GLY A 19 0.32 7.26 -5.65
N LEU A 20 -0.32 6.30 -6.31
CA LEU A 20 -0.47 6.27 -7.77
C LEU A 20 -1.36 7.40 -8.26
N VAL A 21 -2.60 7.49 -7.76
CA VAL A 21 -3.57 8.49 -8.25
C VAL A 21 -3.06 9.90 -7.97
N ALA A 22 -2.70 10.22 -6.72
CA ALA A 22 -2.27 11.56 -6.36
C ALA A 22 -0.86 11.87 -6.90
N GLY A 23 0.11 10.97 -6.73
CA GLY A 23 1.50 11.20 -7.15
C GLY A 23 1.64 11.40 -8.66
N PHE A 24 0.99 10.58 -9.48
CA PHE A 24 1.02 10.79 -10.93
C PHE A 24 0.15 11.97 -11.38
N THR A 25 -0.96 12.29 -10.67
CA THR A 25 -1.72 13.52 -10.97
C THR A 25 -0.88 14.77 -10.74
N LEU A 26 -0.05 14.79 -9.70
CA LEU A 26 0.84 15.91 -9.42
C LEU A 26 1.97 16.06 -10.45
N LEU A 27 2.51 14.95 -10.98
CA LEU A 27 3.43 15.01 -12.12
C LEU A 27 2.78 15.64 -13.36
N LEU A 28 1.48 15.42 -13.59
CA LEU A 28 0.76 16.06 -14.72
C LEU A 28 0.50 17.55 -14.50
N LEU A 29 0.68 18.04 -13.26
CA LEU A 29 0.53 19.45 -12.88
C LEU A 29 1.90 20.14 -12.68
N ASP A 30 3.00 19.50 -13.09
CA ASP A 30 4.39 19.96 -12.90
C ASP A 30 4.74 20.24 -11.41
N GLN A 31 4.13 19.49 -10.48
CA GLN A 31 4.39 19.57 -9.02
C GLN A 31 5.35 18.45 -8.59
N ASP A 32 6.58 18.50 -9.07
CA ASP A 32 7.55 17.39 -8.97
C ASP A 32 7.92 17.01 -7.53
N ASP A 33 8.14 17.98 -6.64
CA ASP A 33 8.56 17.72 -5.26
C ASP A 33 7.46 17.02 -4.44
N GLU A 34 6.21 17.51 -4.56
CA GLU A 34 5.05 16.90 -3.94
C GLU A 34 4.74 15.54 -4.55
N ALA A 35 4.89 15.41 -5.87
CA ALA A 35 4.72 14.15 -6.58
C ALA A 35 5.71 13.10 -6.08
N ILE A 36 7.01 13.41 -6.01
CA ILE A 36 8.04 12.50 -5.50
C ILE A 36 7.73 12.07 -4.06
N THR A 37 7.31 13.01 -3.22
CA THR A 37 6.92 12.73 -1.83
C THR A 37 5.77 11.73 -1.78
N LEU A 38 4.71 11.93 -2.58
CA LEU A 38 3.56 11.02 -2.63
C LEU A 38 3.91 9.67 -3.27
N LEU A 39 4.69 9.64 -4.33
CA LEU A 39 5.14 8.41 -4.99
C LEU A 39 6.00 7.55 -4.05
N SER A 40 6.73 8.17 -3.11
CA SER A 40 7.54 7.45 -2.12
C SER A 40 6.73 6.58 -1.15
N ILE A 41 5.41 6.80 -1.03
CA ILE A 41 4.52 5.97 -0.20
C ILE A 41 4.24 4.60 -0.83
N ILE A 42 4.42 4.47 -2.15
CA ILE A 42 4.10 3.25 -2.91
C ILE A 42 4.92 2.05 -2.42
N PRO A 43 6.27 2.14 -2.26
CA PRO A 43 7.05 1.06 -1.65
C PRO A 43 6.56 0.60 -0.27
N VAL A 44 6.11 1.53 0.59
CA VAL A 44 5.55 1.19 1.91
C VAL A 44 4.25 0.40 1.75
N GLY A 45 3.39 0.83 0.84
CA GLY A 45 2.17 0.11 0.50
C GLY A 45 2.45 -1.30 -0.05
N PHE A 46 3.50 -1.48 -0.85
CA PHE A 46 3.91 -2.80 -1.34
C PHE A 46 4.36 -3.74 -0.21
N VAL A 47 5.18 -3.24 0.73
CA VAL A 47 5.63 -4.03 1.88
C VAL A 47 4.44 -4.46 2.74
N LEU A 48 3.51 -3.55 3.02
CA LEU A 48 2.30 -3.87 3.79
C LEU A 48 1.39 -4.85 3.06
N THR A 49 1.23 -4.70 1.74
CA THR A 49 0.41 -5.60 0.93
C THR A 49 0.98 -7.02 0.93
N LEU A 50 2.28 -7.16 0.64
CA LEU A 50 2.95 -8.45 0.57
C LEU A 50 3.05 -9.11 1.95
N GLY A 51 3.44 -8.34 2.98
CA GLY A 51 3.51 -8.81 4.36
C GLY A 51 2.13 -9.21 4.90
N GLY A 52 1.10 -8.42 4.63
CA GLY A 52 -0.27 -8.74 4.99
C GLY A 52 -0.78 -9.99 4.29
N LEU A 53 -0.50 -10.13 2.98
CA LEU A 53 -0.93 -11.27 2.18
C LEU A 53 -0.26 -12.55 2.68
N THR A 54 1.06 -12.52 2.86
CA THR A 54 1.82 -13.67 3.42
C THR A 54 1.33 -14.03 4.82
N ALA A 55 1.13 -13.06 5.71
CA ALA A 55 0.59 -13.31 7.06
C ALA A 55 -0.83 -13.89 7.04
N THR A 56 -1.66 -13.48 6.08
CA THR A 56 -3.02 -14.01 5.91
C THR A 56 -2.99 -15.46 5.40
N GLN A 57 -2.16 -15.76 4.41
CA GLN A 57 -2.08 -17.11 3.82
C GLN A 57 -1.37 -18.11 4.73
N LEU A 58 -0.40 -17.66 5.53
CA LEU A 58 0.29 -18.51 6.51
C LEU A 58 -0.51 -18.67 7.82
N SER A 59 -1.58 -17.89 8.01
CA SER A 59 -2.42 -18.03 9.18
C SER A 59 -3.25 -19.31 9.08
N ARG A 60 -3.21 -20.12 10.14
CA ARG A 60 -4.07 -21.30 10.26
C ARG A 60 -5.53 -20.82 10.41
N PRO A 61 -6.50 -21.50 9.78
CA PRO A 61 -7.91 -21.26 10.10
C PRO A 61 -8.12 -21.48 11.60
N ASP A 62 -8.72 -20.50 12.27
CA ASP A 62 -9.19 -20.65 13.64
C ASP A 62 -10.46 -21.53 13.58
N ASN A 63 -10.27 -22.83 13.31
CA ASN A 63 -11.31 -23.86 13.38
C ASN A 63 -11.04 -24.74 14.60
#